data_AF-A0A426U368-F1
#
_entry.id   AF-A0A426U368-F1
#
_cell.length_a   1.000
_cell.length_b   1.000
_cell.length_c   1.000
_cell.angle_alpha   90.00
_cell.angle_beta   90.00
_cell.angle_gamma   90.00
#
_symmetry.space_group_name_H-M   'P 1'
#
loop_
_entity.id
_entity.type
_entity.pdbx_description
1 polymer ?
#
loop_
_entity_poly.entity_id
_entity_poly.type
_entity_poly.pdbx_seq_one_letter_code
_entity_poly.pdbx_strand_id
1 'polypeptide(L)'
;MRDQIIQLGLHKDPCQQPMRLCEVCIDGTWHRYLTNVLDPKRLSIVEVVAVYDARWKIETSFLLVKRLLDLSYLWVGSHNGVWLQVLATFLFYSVLIDLCDDVADELGVRLDQISVEMVYRGLYHYSVALAQGDWEGTAPAYFAQDPKGLGIIKRERPRDGPTTTEIIRRAILDFSLPDAGIDT
;
A
#
# COMPACT_ATOMS: atom_id res chain seq x y z
N MET A 1 -6.74 -24.65 4.49
CA MET A 1 -7.46 -23.36 4.59
C MET A 1 -8.84 -23.62 5.18
N ARG A 2 -9.38 -22.70 5.98
CA ARG A 2 -10.71 -22.81 6.60
C ARG A 2 -11.47 -21.51 6.39
N ASP A 3 -12.77 -21.62 6.18
CA ASP A 3 -13.66 -20.48 5.99
C ASP A 3 -14.99 -20.79 6.66
N GLN A 4 -15.40 -19.93 7.59
CA GLN A 4 -16.58 -20.17 8.41
C GLN A 4 -17.22 -18.85 8.85
N ILE A 5 -18.55 -18.85 8.91
CA ILE A 5 -19.30 -17.77 9.55
C ILE A 5 -19.35 -18.07 11.06
N ILE A 6 -18.99 -17.09 11.87
CA ILE A 6 -18.91 -17.15 13.31
C ILE A 6 -19.72 -16.03 13.96
N GLN A 7 -20.16 -16.27 15.19
CA GLN A 7 -20.67 -15.22 16.08
C GLN A 7 -19.56 -14.82 17.05
N LEU A 8 -19.26 -13.52 17.15
CA LEU A 8 -18.27 -13.02 18.10
C LEU A 8 -18.91 -12.76 19.47
N GLY A 9 -18.15 -13.03 20.53
CA GLY A 9 -18.58 -12.80 21.92
C GLY A 9 -19.37 -14.00 22.45
N LEU A 10 -18.70 -14.82 23.26
CA LEU A 10 -19.27 -16.08 23.75
C LEU A 10 -20.05 -15.91 25.08
N HIS A 11 -19.85 -14.82 25.84
CA HIS A 11 -20.34 -14.71 27.23
C HIS A 11 -20.72 -13.30 27.73
N LYS A 12 -20.17 -12.21 27.19
CA LYS A 12 -20.57 -10.82 27.49
C LYS A 12 -20.69 -10.05 26.19
N ASP A 13 -21.86 -9.44 25.98
CA ASP A 13 -22.18 -8.60 24.83
C ASP A 13 -21.80 -9.25 23.48
N PRO A 14 -22.48 -10.35 23.09
CA PRO A 14 -22.25 -10.95 21.79
C PRO A 14 -22.42 -9.88 20.71
N CYS A 15 -21.46 -9.83 19.79
CA CYS A 15 -21.59 -8.98 18.61
C CYS A 15 -22.89 -9.40 17.92
N GLN A 16 -23.78 -8.45 17.64
CA GLN A 16 -25.08 -8.77 17.03
C GLN A 16 -24.94 -9.19 15.56
N GLN A 17 -23.82 -8.85 14.93
CA GLN A 17 -23.57 -9.13 13.53
C GLN A 17 -22.71 -10.40 13.38
N PRO A 18 -23.15 -11.38 12.56
CA PRO A 18 -22.29 -12.50 12.21
C PRO A 18 -21.07 -11.99 11.44
N MET A 19 -19.95 -12.67 11.61
CA MET A 19 -18.68 -12.33 10.99
C MET A 19 -18.11 -13.56 10.31
N ARG A 20 -17.25 -13.38 9.32
CA ARG A 20 -16.58 -14.47 8.63
C ARG A 20 -15.13 -14.58 9.08
N LEU A 21 -14.75 -15.77 9.52
CA LEU A 21 -13.39 -16.13 9.91
C LEU A 21 -12.73 -16.92 8.79
N CYS A 22 -11.67 -16.33 8.22
CA CYS A 22 -10.83 -16.96 7.21
C CYS A 22 -9.51 -17.39 7.87
N GLU A 23 -9.19 -18.68 7.83
CA GLU A 23 -7.93 -19.21 8.35
C GLU A 23 -7.06 -19.82 7.26
N VAL A 24 -5.81 -19.39 7.18
CA VAL A 24 -4.84 -19.85 6.18
C VAL A 24 -3.58 -20.32 6.89
N CYS A 25 -3.04 -21.47 6.49
CA CYS A 25 -1.78 -21.98 7.01
C CYS A 25 -0.65 -21.55 6.06
N ILE A 26 0.33 -20.81 6.56
CA ILE A 26 1.50 -20.32 5.82
C ILE A 26 2.74 -20.73 6.62
N ASP A 27 3.67 -21.45 5.99
CA ASP A 27 4.91 -21.92 6.61
C ASP A 27 4.70 -22.62 7.97
N GLY A 28 3.64 -23.42 8.08
CA GLY A 28 3.27 -24.15 9.31
C GLY A 28 2.57 -23.30 10.38
N THR A 29 2.36 -22.00 10.14
CA THR A 29 1.67 -21.08 11.06
C THR A 29 0.25 -20.79 10.56
N TRP A 30 -0.74 -20.92 11.44
CA TRP A 30 -2.13 -20.54 11.14
C TRP A 30 -2.36 -19.05 11.32
N HIS A 31 -2.67 -18.37 10.23
CA HIS A 31 -3.10 -16.97 10.21
C HIS A 31 -4.62 -16.90 10.17
N ARG A 32 -5.20 -16.03 11.00
CA ARG A 32 -6.64 -15.87 11.15
C ARG A 32 -7.04 -14.45 10.79
N TYR A 33 -7.97 -14.31 9.86
CA TYR A 33 -8.49 -13.04 9.36
C TYR A 33 -9.99 -12.99 9.59
N LEU A 34 -10.47 -11.81 9.98
CA LEU A 34 -11.86 -11.61 10.37
C LEU A 34 -12.45 -10.50 9.50
N THR A 35 -13.57 -10.78 8.84
CA THR A 35 -14.24 -9.81 7.96
C THR A 35 -15.75 -9.82 8.18
N ASN A 36 -16.39 -8.68 7.97
CA ASN A 36 -17.86 -8.57 7.94
C ASN A 36 -18.44 -8.94 6.56
N VAL A 37 -17.61 -9.21 5.55
CA VAL A 37 -18.06 -9.67 4.23
C VAL A 37 -18.29 -11.17 4.26
N LEU A 38 -19.55 -11.56 4.43
CA LEU A 38 -19.95 -12.97 4.61
C LEU A 38 -19.89 -13.80 3.33
N ASP A 39 -20.09 -13.18 2.16
CA ASP A 39 -20.12 -13.88 0.87
C ASP A 39 -18.71 -14.05 0.27
N PRO A 40 -18.21 -15.31 0.12
CA PRO A 40 -16.92 -15.59 -0.49
C PRO A 40 -16.79 -15.14 -1.95
N LYS A 41 -17.89 -14.97 -2.67
CA LYS A 41 -17.87 -14.49 -4.06
C LYS A 41 -17.67 -12.98 -4.15
N ARG A 42 -18.04 -12.23 -3.09
CA ARG A 42 -17.82 -10.78 -3.00
C ARG A 42 -16.43 -10.43 -2.51
N LEU A 43 -15.87 -11.26 -1.64
CA LEU A 43 -14.51 -11.12 -1.13
C LEU A 43 -13.93 -12.50 -0.90
N SER A 44 -13.10 -12.97 -1.82
CA SER A 44 -12.40 -14.24 -1.70
C SER A 44 -11.38 -14.18 -0.56
N ILE A 45 -10.97 -15.33 -0.04
CA ILE A 45 -9.96 -15.37 1.02
C ILE A 45 -8.60 -14.84 0.53
N VAL A 46 -8.28 -15.00 -0.75
CA VAL A 46 -7.07 -14.41 -1.34
C VAL A 46 -7.11 -12.89 -1.22
N GLU A 47 -8.25 -12.29 -1.55
CA GLU A 47 -8.44 -10.85 -1.42
C GLU A 47 -8.43 -10.40 0.04
N VAL A 48 -9.00 -11.19 0.97
CA VAL A 48 -8.88 -10.91 2.42
C VAL A 48 -7.41 -10.83 2.81
N VAL A 49 -6.60 -11.82 2.45
CA VAL A 49 -5.17 -11.83 2.78
C VAL A 49 -4.45 -10.66 2.11
N ALA A 50 -4.70 -10.40 0.82
CA ALA A 50 -4.08 -9.29 0.11
C ALA A 50 -4.41 -7.91 0.71
N VAL A 51 -5.66 -7.70 1.15
CA VAL A 51 -6.09 -6.48 1.85
C VAL A 51 -5.38 -6.36 3.20
N TYR A 52 -5.26 -7.46 3.95
CA TYR A 52 -4.54 -7.46 5.22
C TYR A 52 -3.02 -7.29 5.05
N ASP A 53 -2.42 -7.80 3.98
CA ASP A 53 -1.02 -7.56 3.63
C ASP A 53 -0.79 -6.05 3.39
N ALA A 54 -1.78 -5.37 2.79
CA ALA A 54 -1.75 -3.92 2.61
C ALA A 54 -1.88 -3.13 3.93
N ARG A 55 -2.21 -3.75 5.06
CA ARG A 55 -2.31 -3.07 6.37
C ARG A 55 -1.04 -2.31 6.73
N TRP A 56 0.14 -2.88 6.44
CA TRP A 56 1.42 -2.25 6.75
C TRP A 56 1.67 -0.96 5.94
N LYS A 57 0.93 -0.71 4.86
CA LYS A 57 1.04 0.55 4.09
C LYS A 57 0.78 1.76 4.96
N ILE A 58 -0.12 1.67 5.95
CA ILE A 58 -0.40 2.78 6.86
C ILE A 58 0.82 3.20 7.69
N GLU A 59 1.68 2.23 8.05
CA GLU A 59 2.90 2.51 8.81
C GLU A 59 3.92 3.23 7.95
N THR A 60 3.99 2.89 6.67
CA THR A 60 4.81 3.62 5.69
C THR A 60 4.28 5.04 5.52
N SER A 61 2.96 5.24 5.43
CA SER A 61 2.35 6.58 5.38
C SER A 61 2.72 7.40 6.62
N PHE A 62 2.56 6.84 7.82
CA PHE A 62 2.94 7.53 9.05
C PHE A 62 4.43 7.80 9.15
N LEU A 63 5.30 6.91 8.65
CA LEU A 63 6.73 7.13 8.58
C LEU A 63 7.05 8.33 7.68
N LEU A 64 6.48 8.37 6.47
CA LEU A 64 6.67 9.47 5.52
C LEU A 64 6.19 10.80 6.12
N VAL A 65 4.96 10.84 6.64
CA VAL A 65 4.40 12.05 7.26
C VAL A 65 5.26 12.54 8.42
N LYS A 66 5.72 11.63 9.29
CA LYS A 66 6.50 12.01 10.48
C LYS A 66 7.94 12.40 10.17
N ARG A 67 8.60 11.72 9.22
CA ARG A 67 10.05 11.82 8.99
C ARG A 67 10.42 12.56 7.72
N LEU A 68 9.69 12.34 6.62
CA LEU A 68 9.94 13.04 5.36
C LEU A 68 9.31 14.44 5.39
N LEU A 69 8.07 14.53 5.85
CA LEU A 69 7.31 15.79 5.93
C LEU A 69 7.44 16.48 7.31
N ASP A 70 8.31 15.95 8.16
CA ASP A 70 8.73 16.56 9.42
C ASP A 70 7.62 16.84 10.45
N LEU A 71 6.47 16.15 10.37
CA LEU A 71 5.38 16.32 11.36
C LEU A 71 5.81 15.97 12.80
N SER A 72 6.94 15.28 12.99
CA SER A 72 7.48 15.02 14.32
C SER A 72 7.87 16.31 15.07
N TYR A 73 8.06 17.42 14.36
CA TYR A 73 8.39 18.72 14.94
C TYR A 73 7.22 19.68 14.79
N LEU A 74 6.47 19.86 15.87
CA LEU A 74 5.39 20.85 15.93
C LEU A 74 5.99 22.23 16.18
N TRP A 75 5.70 23.18 15.29
CA TRP A 75 6.22 24.55 15.36
C TRP A 75 5.34 25.48 16.20
N VAL A 76 4.05 25.14 16.33
CA VAL A 76 3.06 26.00 17.01
C VAL A 76 2.51 25.27 18.24
N GLY A 77 2.46 25.97 19.38
CA GLY A 77 1.94 25.42 20.64
C GLY A 77 0.43 25.63 20.87
N SER A 78 -0.24 26.41 20.02
CA SER A 78 -1.70 26.60 20.11
C SER A 78 -2.44 25.40 19.53
N HIS A 79 -3.58 25.04 20.12
CA HIS A 79 -4.39 23.91 19.67
C HIS A 79 -4.74 24.01 18.18
N ASN A 80 -5.23 25.17 17.75
CA ASN A 80 -5.58 25.42 16.34
C ASN A 80 -4.35 25.37 15.41
N GLY A 81 -3.18 25.83 15.88
CA GLY A 81 -1.95 25.75 15.11
C GLY A 81 -1.48 24.32 14.91
N VAL A 82 -1.57 23.48 15.94
CA VAL A 82 -1.28 22.04 15.83
C VAL A 82 -2.25 21.37 14.85
N TRP A 83 -3.56 21.65 14.95
CA TRP A 83 -4.54 21.13 13.99
C TRP A 83 -4.22 21.52 12.55
N LEU A 84 -3.92 22.80 12.33
CA LEU A 84 -3.58 23.30 11.00
C LEU A 84 -2.33 22.61 10.46
N GLN A 85 -1.28 22.46 11.27
CA GLN A 85 -0.04 21.79 10.86
C GLN A 85 -0.29 20.32 10.50
N VAL A 86 -1.05 19.60 11.32
CA VAL A 86 -1.41 18.20 11.04
C VAL A 86 -2.20 18.10 9.73
N LEU A 87 -3.27 18.88 9.59
CA LEU A 87 -4.13 18.84 8.39
C LEU A 87 -3.38 19.25 7.12
N ALA A 88 -2.59 20.32 7.17
CA ALA A 88 -1.77 20.77 6.05
C ALA A 88 -0.75 19.70 5.64
N THR A 89 -0.13 19.02 6.59
CA THR A 89 0.84 17.96 6.29
C THR A 89 0.17 16.75 5.63
N PHE A 90 -1.01 16.34 6.11
CA PHE A 90 -1.76 15.25 5.47
C PHE A 90 -2.26 15.63 4.07
N LEU A 91 -2.71 16.88 3.88
CA LEU A 91 -3.08 17.38 2.55
C LEU A 91 -1.88 17.37 1.59
N PHE A 92 -0.74 17.87 2.04
CA PHE A 92 0.49 17.84 1.24
C PHE A 92 0.94 16.41 0.94
N TYR A 93 0.86 15.49 1.91
CA TYR A 93 1.11 14.08 1.69
C TYR A 93 0.23 13.50 0.58
N SER A 94 -1.08 13.79 0.59
CA SER A 94 -1.99 13.32 -0.45
C SER A 94 -1.60 13.84 -1.84
N VAL A 95 -1.30 15.13 -1.98
CA VAL A 95 -0.86 15.72 -3.25
C VAL A 95 0.49 15.14 -3.70
N LEU A 96 1.41 14.89 -2.78
CA LEU A 96 2.70 14.30 -3.09
C LEU A 96 2.57 12.86 -3.60
N ILE A 97 1.67 12.06 -3.02
CA ILE A 97 1.40 10.70 -3.48
C ILE A 97 0.72 10.70 -4.86
N ASP A 98 -0.21 11.62 -5.09
CA ASP A 98 -0.86 11.83 -6.39
C ASP A 98 0.17 12.16 -7.48
N LEU A 99 1.09 13.08 -7.21
CA LEU A 99 2.22 13.38 -8.10
C LEU A 99 3.11 12.15 -8.34
N CYS A 100 3.35 11.32 -7.32
CA CYS A 100 4.12 10.08 -7.51
C CYS A 100 3.40 9.08 -8.42
N ASP A 101 2.07 9.09 -8.43
CA ASP A 101 1.24 8.26 -9.31
C ASP A 101 1.36 8.76 -10.75
N ASP A 102 1.23 10.08 -10.98
CA ASP A 102 1.45 10.70 -12.30
C ASP A 102 2.87 10.40 -12.84
N VAL A 103 3.89 10.45 -11.98
CA VAL A 103 5.28 10.10 -12.35
C VAL A 103 5.40 8.61 -12.67
N ALA A 104 4.68 7.75 -11.97
CA ALA A 104 4.67 6.32 -12.24
C ALA A 104 4.04 6.03 -13.61
N ASP A 105 2.92 6.68 -13.92
CA ASP A 105 2.23 6.60 -15.21
C ASP A 105 3.10 7.09 -16.36
N GLU A 106 3.76 8.25 -16.21
CA GLU A 106 4.69 8.79 -17.21
C GLU A 106 5.87 7.83 -17.48
N LEU A 107 6.35 7.13 -16.44
CA LEU A 107 7.44 6.16 -16.54
C LEU A 107 6.98 4.76 -16.95
N GLY A 108 5.67 4.50 -17.02
CA GLY A 108 5.10 3.18 -17.29
C GLY A 108 5.45 2.13 -16.22
N VAL A 109 5.66 2.56 -14.97
CA VAL A 109 5.98 1.69 -13.83
C VAL A 109 4.87 1.73 -12.79
N ARG A 110 4.91 0.81 -11.83
CA ARG A 110 3.96 0.83 -10.72
C ARG A 110 4.39 1.86 -9.67
N LEU A 111 3.42 2.51 -9.02
CA LEU A 111 3.65 3.47 -7.93
C LEU A 111 4.55 2.93 -6.80
N ASP A 112 4.49 1.64 -6.48
CA ASP A 112 5.33 1.06 -5.43
C ASP A 112 6.82 1.04 -5.77
N GLN A 113 7.17 1.17 -7.06
CA GLN A 113 8.54 1.34 -7.54
C GLN A 113 9.03 2.79 -7.45
N ILE A 114 8.14 3.77 -7.27
CA ILE A 114 8.51 5.19 -7.16
C ILE A 114 8.94 5.53 -5.72
N SER A 115 10.06 6.25 -5.61
CA SER A 115 10.58 6.79 -4.36
C SER A 115 9.95 8.14 -4.04
N VAL A 116 8.95 8.13 -3.16
CA VAL A 116 8.26 9.34 -2.67
C VAL A 116 9.25 10.37 -2.11
N GLU A 117 10.28 9.91 -1.39
CA GLU A 117 11.33 10.77 -0.85
C GLU A 117 12.13 11.50 -1.95
N MET A 118 12.47 10.81 -3.03
CA MET A 118 13.25 11.41 -4.11
C MET A 118 12.41 12.34 -4.98
N VAL A 119 11.13 12.03 -5.20
CA VAL A 119 10.18 12.98 -5.81
C VAL A 119 10.08 14.25 -4.97
N TYR A 120 9.86 14.11 -3.64
CA TYR A 120 9.80 15.26 -2.72
C TYR A 120 11.08 16.11 -2.76
N ARG A 121 12.26 15.50 -2.64
CA ARG A 121 13.55 16.21 -2.71
C ARG A 121 13.77 16.86 -4.07
N GLY A 122 13.32 16.19 -5.13
CA GLY A 122 13.44 16.65 -6.51
C GLY A 122 12.55 17.85 -6.85
N LEU A 123 11.47 18.11 -6.09
CA LEU A 123 10.62 19.29 -6.27
C LEU A 123 11.41 20.60 -6.20
N TYR A 124 12.45 20.65 -5.37
CA TYR A 124 13.35 21.80 -5.32
C TYR A 124 13.99 22.05 -6.68
N HIS A 125 14.60 21.02 -7.28
CA HIS A 125 15.26 21.12 -8.59
C HIS A 125 14.28 21.47 -9.72
N TYR A 126 13.10 20.86 -9.70
CA TYR A 126 12.02 21.20 -10.63
C TYR A 126 11.61 22.68 -10.53
N SER A 127 11.38 23.18 -9.30
CA SER A 127 10.97 24.58 -9.10
C SER A 127 12.04 25.58 -9.53
N VAL A 128 13.32 25.24 -9.31
CA VAL A 128 14.47 26.06 -9.75
C VAL A 128 14.56 26.08 -11.28
N ALA A 129 14.43 24.92 -11.94
CA ALA A 129 14.48 24.83 -13.40
C ALA A 129 13.34 25.64 -14.06
N LEU A 130 12.12 25.57 -13.51
CA LEU A 130 11.00 26.42 -13.96
C LEU A 130 11.31 27.91 -13.81
N ALA A 131 11.83 28.31 -12.64
CA ALA A 131 12.13 29.71 -12.36
C ALA A 131 13.26 30.28 -13.24
N GLN A 132 14.19 29.43 -13.67
CA GLN A 132 15.30 29.77 -14.56
C GLN A 132 14.92 29.74 -16.04
N GLY A 133 13.76 29.15 -16.38
CA GLY A 133 13.34 28.92 -17.78
C GLY A 133 14.03 27.73 -18.44
N ASP A 134 14.74 26.91 -17.67
CA ASP A 134 15.40 25.68 -18.15
C ASP A 134 14.40 24.53 -18.38
N TRP A 135 13.16 24.70 -17.89
CA TRP A 135 12.07 23.75 -18.06
C TRP A 135 10.73 24.48 -18.23
N GLU A 136 9.88 23.99 -19.13
CA GLU A 136 8.53 24.53 -19.40
C GLU A 136 7.43 23.46 -19.27
N GLY A 137 7.80 22.21 -18.99
CA GLY A 137 6.89 21.08 -18.93
C GLY A 137 6.27 20.82 -17.56
N THR A 138 5.54 19.72 -17.45
CA THR A 138 4.93 19.27 -16.18
C THR A 138 5.97 18.65 -15.24
N ALA A 139 5.64 18.54 -13.94
CA ALA A 139 6.50 17.88 -12.96
C ALA A 139 6.75 16.38 -13.28
N PRO A 140 5.75 15.57 -13.67
CA PRO A 140 5.98 14.17 -14.06
C PRO A 140 6.99 14.04 -15.20
N ALA A 141 6.83 14.83 -16.26
CA ALA A 141 7.74 14.84 -17.40
C ALA A 141 9.16 15.27 -17.02
N TYR A 142 9.32 16.17 -16.04
CA TYR A 142 10.63 16.54 -15.51
C TYR A 142 11.33 15.36 -14.84
N PHE A 143 10.62 14.65 -13.95
CA PHE A 143 11.16 13.49 -13.25
C PHE A 143 11.42 12.29 -14.17
N ALA A 144 10.74 12.23 -15.31
CA ALA A 144 10.91 11.19 -16.32
C ALA A 144 12.18 11.36 -17.18
N GLN A 145 12.83 12.52 -17.18
CA GLN A 145 14.04 12.75 -18.00
C GLN A 145 15.23 11.90 -17.54
N ASP A 146 15.50 11.88 -16.24
CA ASP A 146 16.58 11.11 -15.64
C ASP A 146 16.13 10.44 -14.33
N PRO A 147 15.21 9.46 -14.42
CA PRO A 147 14.64 8.82 -13.24
C PRO A 147 15.70 8.02 -12.44
N LYS A 148 16.81 7.65 -13.08
CA LYS A 148 17.92 6.92 -12.43
C LYS A 148 18.86 7.87 -11.71
N GLY A 149 19.30 8.95 -12.34
CA GLY A 149 20.18 9.93 -11.71
C GLY A 149 19.50 10.67 -10.57
N LEU A 150 18.20 10.92 -10.68
CA LEU A 150 17.38 11.48 -9.61
C LEU A 150 16.93 10.45 -8.56
N GLY A 151 17.21 9.16 -8.74
CA GLY A 151 16.81 8.09 -7.81
C GLY A 151 15.29 7.92 -7.65
N ILE A 152 14.51 8.34 -8.66
CA ILE A 152 13.05 8.28 -8.66
C ILE A 152 12.57 6.83 -8.63
N ILE A 153 13.19 5.96 -9.43
CA ILE A 153 12.90 4.53 -9.42
C ILE A 153 13.71 3.85 -8.32
N LYS A 154 13.03 3.17 -7.40
CA LYS A 154 13.65 2.38 -6.34
C LYS A 154 14.48 1.25 -6.96
N ARG A 155 15.67 1.04 -6.41
CA ARG A 155 16.49 -0.13 -6.76
C ARG A 155 15.81 -1.41 -6.26
N GLU A 156 15.60 -2.36 -7.16
CA GLU A 156 15.15 -3.70 -6.78
C GLU A 156 16.19 -4.36 -5.87
N ARG A 157 15.74 -4.79 -4.69
CA ARG A 157 16.52 -5.67 -3.83
C ARG A 157 16.07 -7.11 -4.08
N PRO A 158 17.00 -8.08 -4.17
CA PRO A 158 16.64 -9.50 -4.17
C PRO A 158 15.73 -9.78 -2.98
N ARG A 159 14.56 -10.37 -3.22
CA ARG A 159 13.64 -10.75 -2.14
C ARG A 159 13.97 -12.18 -1.69
N ASP A 160 13.93 -12.40 -0.39
CA ASP A 160 14.17 -13.73 0.22
C ASP A 160 13.00 -14.72 0.03
N GLY A 161 11.99 -14.41 -0.78
CA GLY A 161 10.90 -15.35 -1.09
C GLY A 161 9.63 -14.72 -1.73
N PRO A 162 8.67 -15.58 -2.14
CA PRO A 162 7.36 -15.15 -2.64
C PRO A 162 6.51 -14.53 -1.51
N THR A 163 5.58 -13.62 -1.85
CA THR A 163 4.66 -13.04 -0.86
C THR A 163 3.65 -14.08 -0.36
N THR A 164 3.10 -13.86 0.83
CA THR A 164 2.00 -14.67 1.38
C THR A 164 0.84 -14.82 0.40
N THR A 165 0.42 -13.71 -0.22
CA THR A 165 -0.61 -13.72 -1.26
C THR A 165 -0.22 -14.59 -2.47
N GLU A 166 1.04 -14.56 -2.91
CA GLU A 166 1.55 -15.39 -4.02
C GLU A 166 1.53 -16.88 -3.65
N ILE A 167 1.95 -17.24 -2.43
CA ILE A 167 1.93 -18.61 -1.91
C ILE A 167 0.49 -19.15 -1.91
N ILE A 168 -0.46 -18.35 -1.39
CA ILE A 168 -1.87 -18.73 -1.31
C ILE A 168 -2.48 -18.84 -2.71
N ARG A 169 -2.16 -17.89 -3.60
CA ARG A 169 -2.65 -17.91 -4.99
C ARG A 169 -2.17 -19.16 -5.72
N ARG A 170 -0.90 -19.53 -5.58
CA ARG A 170 -0.35 -20.77 -6.13
C ARG A 170 -1.05 -21.99 -5.55
N ALA A 171 -1.20 -22.07 -4.23
CA ALA A 171 -1.90 -23.17 -3.57
C ALA A 171 -3.36 -23.35 -4.05
N ILE A 172 -4.06 -22.26 -4.39
CA ILE A 172 -5.44 -22.32 -4.92
C ILE A 172 -5.47 -22.76 -6.39
N LEU A 173 -4.52 -22.29 -7.20
CA LEU A 173 -4.39 -22.73 -8.60
C LEU A 173 -4.05 -24.21 -8.68
N ASP A 174 -3.13 -24.68 -7.83
CA ASP A 174 -2.74 -26.09 -7.73
C ASP A 174 -3.91 -26.97 -7.24
N PHE A 175 -4.76 -26.46 -6.35
CA PHE A 175 -5.98 -27.15 -5.89
C PHE A 175 -7.09 -27.20 -6.95
N SER A 176 -7.07 -26.30 -7.94
CA SER A 176 -8.08 -26.23 -9.01
C SER A 176 -7.79 -27.16 -10.19
N LEU A 177 -6.71 -27.95 -10.14
CA LEU A 177 -6.44 -29.06 -11.05
C LEU A 177 -6.75 -30.39 -10.35
N PRO A 178 -8.01 -30.84 -10.25
CA PRO A 178 -8.27 -32.26 -10.17
C PRO A 178 -7.92 -32.87 -11.52
N ASP A 179 -7.26 -34.02 -11.50
CA ASP A 179 -6.90 -34.83 -12.66
C ASP A 179 -7.98 -34.74 -13.75
N ALA A 180 -7.65 -34.08 -14.86
CA ALA A 180 -8.26 -34.40 -16.14
C ALA A 180 -7.71 -35.78 -16.56
N GLY A 181 -8.11 -36.80 -15.80
CA GLY A 181 -8.05 -38.19 -16.20
C GLY A 181 -8.92 -38.31 -17.43
N ILE A 182 -8.30 -38.22 -18.60
CA ILE A 182 -8.87 -38.70 -19.85
C ILE A 182 -8.83 -40.22 -19.75
N ASP A 183 -9.85 -40.80 -19.10
CA ASP A 183 -10.22 -42.18 -19.31
C ASP A 183 -11.17 -42.21 -20.53
N THR A 184 -10.57 -42.45 -21.70
CA THR A 184 -11.24 -42.98 -22.90
C THR A 184 -10.40 -44.10 -23.48
#